data_AF-A0A543HYU8-F1
#
_entry.id   AF-A0A543HYU8-F1
#
_cell.length_a   1.000
_cell.length_b   1.000
_cell.length_c   1.000
_cell.angle_alpha   90.00
_cell.angle_beta   90.00
_cell.angle_gamma   90.00
#
_symmetry.space_group_name_H-M   'P 1'
#
loop_
_entity.id
_entity.type
_entity.pdbx_description
1 polymer ?
#
loop_
_entity_poly.entity_id
_entity_poly.type
_entity_poly.pdbx_seq_one_letter_code
_entity_poly.pdbx_strand_id
1 'polypeptide(L)'
;MSRTPHPARLVFAALATVAACGAALMSPPAVTPAVAASAPDKVSYIVIPHPDDEFEAWSLVENSPDNYKVFITVTRGDETGYCTPASQAYQVGLEKAPTPKPTDKWTASCDNARLNSWLSFFTDMSKTDPSIPGSWAAGTTVGPFPANGTAISRVDGSTTVTDRSAKVWVDTQGRGAAIAFNLGDGDLTAAEVTWAVKTVRDNRTALGINSTLPNWNLVTSFANSVYGSCAVYTHPDHRAIHESVWNTNFGFGYQAGATCATDPDASRTQLVTAASTNAAFSVNTATGLRTGAHTWNYGWLNDTYFAVSRNAQNSVFMQRQSFWIRWVN
;
A
#
# COMPACT_ATOMS: atom_id res chain seq x y z
N MET A 1 -71.17 -35.82 63.58
CA MET A 1 -70.98 -36.51 62.28
C MET A 1 -69.56 -36.21 61.81
N SER A 2 -68.53 -36.90 62.31
CA SER A 2 -67.94 -38.12 61.74
C SER A 2 -67.78 -38.07 60.22
N ARG A 3 -66.56 -37.80 59.75
CA ARG A 3 -65.74 -38.71 58.92
C ARG A 3 -64.40 -38.04 58.56
N THR A 4 -63.32 -38.55 59.16
CA THR A 4 -61.97 -38.54 58.59
C THR A 4 -61.90 -39.46 57.36
N PRO A 5 -61.03 -39.16 56.38
CA PRO A 5 -59.92 -40.11 56.15
C PRO A 5 -58.57 -39.50 55.72
N HIS A 6 -57.53 -40.16 56.26
CA HIS A 6 -56.18 -40.53 55.79
C HIS A 6 -55.26 -39.61 54.93
N PRO A 7 -53.95 -39.54 55.29
CA PRO A 7 -52.92 -38.80 54.57
C PRO A 7 -52.22 -39.66 53.49
N ALA A 8 -51.97 -39.05 52.33
CA ALA A 8 -51.09 -39.59 51.30
C ALA A 8 -49.63 -39.28 51.65
N ARG A 9 -48.81 -40.33 51.81
CA ARG A 9 -47.34 -40.24 51.95
C ARG A 9 -46.72 -40.04 50.56
N LEU A 10 -46.10 -38.89 50.34
CA LEU A 10 -45.19 -38.66 49.21
C LEU A 10 -43.76 -39.03 49.65
N VAL A 11 -43.21 -40.03 48.98
CA VAL A 11 -41.83 -40.49 49.12
C VAL A 11 -40.93 -39.55 48.32
N PHE A 12 -40.04 -38.82 49.01
CA PHE A 12 -38.95 -38.09 48.36
C PHE A 12 -37.81 -39.05 48.02
N ALA A 13 -37.59 -39.30 46.74
CA ALA A 13 -36.37 -39.91 46.24
C ALA A 13 -35.29 -38.82 46.10
N ALA A 14 -34.28 -38.86 46.97
CA ALA A 14 -33.09 -38.03 46.85
C ALA A 14 -32.16 -38.64 45.78
N LEU A 15 -32.06 -38.00 44.61
CA LEU A 15 -30.96 -38.26 43.69
C LEU A 15 -29.72 -37.53 44.22
N ALA A 16 -28.74 -38.30 44.68
CA ALA A 16 -27.39 -37.80 44.96
C ALA A 16 -26.61 -37.74 43.65
N THR A 17 -26.48 -36.54 43.08
CA THR A 17 -25.61 -36.27 41.93
C THR A 17 -24.17 -36.13 42.42
N VAL A 18 -23.34 -37.13 42.15
CA VAL A 18 -21.89 -37.07 42.39
C VAL A 18 -21.28 -36.12 41.36
N ALA A 19 -20.89 -34.93 41.79
CA ALA A 19 -20.12 -33.98 40.99
C ALA A 19 -18.66 -34.45 40.90
N ALA A 20 -18.31 -35.12 39.80
CA ALA A 20 -16.92 -35.41 39.47
C ALA A 20 -16.24 -34.12 38.99
N CYS A 21 -15.44 -33.49 39.86
CA CYS A 21 -14.47 -32.46 39.48
C CYS A 21 -13.37 -33.09 38.61
N GLY A 22 -13.60 -33.14 37.29
CA GLY A 22 -12.56 -33.43 36.32
C GLY A 22 -11.67 -32.20 36.16
N ALA A 23 -10.48 -32.24 36.75
CA ALA A 23 -9.41 -31.28 36.45
C ALA A 23 -8.91 -31.55 35.02
N ALA A 24 -9.48 -30.84 34.05
CA ALA A 24 -8.96 -30.83 32.68
C ALA A 24 -7.63 -30.08 32.69
N LEU A 25 -6.52 -30.82 32.63
CA LEU A 25 -5.20 -30.29 32.31
C LEU A 25 -5.28 -29.69 30.90
N MET A 26 -5.51 -28.38 30.81
CA MET A 26 -5.40 -27.65 29.55
C MET A 26 -3.92 -27.58 29.18
N SER A 27 -3.49 -28.48 28.30
CA SER A 27 -2.19 -28.34 27.65
C SER A 27 -2.13 -26.95 26.98
N PRO A 28 -1.07 -26.16 27.21
CA PRO A 28 -0.91 -24.89 26.52
C PRO A 28 -0.96 -25.15 25.00
N PRO A 29 -1.62 -24.28 24.22
CA PRO A 29 -1.65 -24.42 22.77
C PRO A 29 -0.20 -24.50 22.27
N ALA A 30 0.09 -25.53 21.47
CA ALA A 30 1.39 -25.68 20.85
C ALA A 30 1.68 -24.42 20.02
N VAL A 31 2.71 -23.67 20.43
CA VAL A 31 3.21 -22.54 19.65
C VAL A 31 3.87 -23.14 18.42
N THR A 32 3.15 -23.15 17.29
CA THR A 32 3.76 -23.47 16.00
C THR A 32 4.86 -22.45 15.74
N PRO A 33 6.13 -22.87 15.57
CA PRO A 33 7.21 -21.94 15.27
C PRO A 33 6.86 -21.21 13.97
N ALA A 34 6.98 -19.88 14.00
CA ALA A 34 6.84 -19.06 12.81
C ALA A 34 7.88 -19.55 11.79
N VAL A 35 7.43 -20.06 10.65
CA VAL A 35 8.32 -20.38 9.53
C VAL A 35 8.95 -19.07 9.10
N ALA A 36 10.27 -18.94 9.29
CA ALA A 36 11.01 -17.79 8.80
C ALA A 36 10.76 -17.66 7.29
N ALA A 37 10.33 -16.49 6.84
CA ALA A 37 10.15 -16.23 5.41
C ALA A 37 11.49 -16.50 4.69
N SER A 38 11.43 -17.21 3.55
CA SER A 38 12.60 -17.40 2.71
C SER A 38 13.15 -16.05 2.26
N ALA A 39 14.47 -15.92 2.18
CA ALA A 39 15.08 -14.72 1.62
C ALA A 39 14.62 -14.52 0.17
N PRO A 40 14.39 -13.28 -0.28
CA PRO A 40 14.03 -13.01 -1.67
C PRO A 40 15.07 -13.50 -2.67
N ASP A 41 14.63 -14.00 -3.82
CA ASP A 41 15.47 -14.51 -4.89
C ASP A 41 15.42 -13.68 -6.19
N LYS A 42 14.55 -12.67 -6.24
CA LYS A 42 14.38 -11.75 -7.38
C LYS A 42 13.84 -10.39 -6.94
N VAL A 43 13.82 -9.41 -7.82
CA VAL A 43 13.37 -8.03 -7.52
C VAL A 43 12.14 -7.65 -8.32
N SER A 44 11.12 -7.17 -7.60
CA SER A 44 9.93 -6.53 -8.16
C SER A 44 9.98 -5.03 -7.91
N TYR A 45 9.79 -4.26 -8.97
CA TYR A 45 9.75 -2.80 -8.90
C TYR A 45 8.30 -2.33 -9.02
N ILE A 46 7.86 -1.48 -8.09
CA ILE A 46 6.51 -0.92 -8.05
C ILE A 46 6.65 0.59 -8.19
N VAL A 47 6.24 1.15 -9.33
CA VAL A 47 6.37 2.58 -9.63
C VAL A 47 5.01 3.24 -9.53
N ILE A 48 4.88 4.18 -8.60
CA ILE A 48 3.65 4.92 -8.33
C ILE A 48 3.93 6.43 -8.39
N PRO A 49 2.93 7.26 -8.70
CA PRO A 49 3.12 8.69 -8.77
C PRO A 49 3.18 9.25 -7.37
N HIS A 50 2.22 8.92 -6.51
CA HIS A 50 2.09 9.55 -5.21
C HIS A 50 2.13 8.57 -4.02
N PRO A 51 2.52 9.07 -2.83
CA PRO A 51 2.35 8.37 -1.56
C PRO A 51 0.89 8.13 -1.15
N ASP A 52 0.25 7.09 -1.68
CA ASP A 52 -1.11 6.58 -1.40
C ASP A 52 -1.61 5.62 -2.49
N ASP A 53 -0.93 5.55 -3.62
CA ASP A 53 -1.34 4.77 -4.79
C ASP A 53 -0.82 3.33 -4.80
N GLU A 54 0.03 2.93 -3.85
CA GLU A 54 0.67 1.60 -3.85
C GLU A 54 -0.33 0.44 -3.87
N PHE A 55 -1.55 0.67 -3.38
CA PHE A 55 -2.57 -0.37 -3.35
C PHE A 55 -3.17 -0.66 -4.73
N GLU A 56 -3.03 0.22 -5.72
CA GLU A 56 -3.60 0.05 -7.07
C GLU A 56 -3.03 -1.16 -7.83
N ALA A 57 -1.82 -1.59 -7.44
CA ALA A 57 -1.13 -2.75 -8.00
C ALA A 57 -1.04 -3.95 -7.03
N TRP A 58 -1.71 -3.87 -5.87
CA TRP A 58 -1.47 -4.76 -4.72
C TRP A 58 -1.62 -6.25 -5.01
N SER A 59 -2.47 -6.64 -5.96
CA SER A 59 -2.69 -8.04 -6.34
C SER A 59 -1.47 -8.71 -6.99
N LEU A 60 -0.53 -7.92 -7.51
CA LEU A 60 0.78 -8.38 -8.00
C LEU A 60 1.90 -8.23 -6.97
N VAL A 61 1.59 -7.69 -5.78
CA VAL A 61 2.55 -7.34 -4.72
C VAL A 61 2.41 -8.27 -3.53
N GLU A 62 1.19 -8.51 -3.06
CA GLU A 62 0.95 -9.31 -1.84
C GLU A 62 1.39 -10.77 -1.98
N ASN A 63 1.65 -11.40 -0.84
CA ASN A 63 1.95 -12.82 -0.69
C ASN A 63 3.05 -13.31 -1.65
N SER A 64 4.08 -12.49 -1.87
CA SER A 64 5.22 -12.80 -2.74
C SER A 64 6.55 -12.78 -1.97
N PRO A 65 6.78 -13.75 -1.06
CA PRO A 65 7.98 -13.77 -0.20
C PRO A 65 9.29 -13.97 -0.97
N ASP A 66 9.21 -14.44 -2.22
CA ASP A 66 10.33 -14.58 -3.15
C ASP A 66 10.79 -13.24 -3.76
N ASN A 67 9.97 -12.18 -3.68
CA ASN A 67 10.28 -10.87 -4.25
C ASN A 67 10.86 -9.90 -3.22
N TYR A 68 12.03 -9.33 -3.54
CA TYR A 68 12.54 -8.11 -2.93
C TYR A 68 11.77 -6.94 -3.56
N LYS A 69 10.92 -6.28 -2.77
CA LYS A 69 9.98 -5.28 -3.30
C LYS A 69 10.61 -3.89 -3.23
N VAL A 70 10.71 -3.21 -4.36
CA VAL A 70 11.20 -1.84 -4.45
C VAL A 70 10.02 -0.93 -4.81
N PHE A 71 9.49 -0.23 -3.80
CA PHE A 71 8.44 0.78 -4.02
C PHE A 71 9.09 2.11 -4.38
N ILE A 72 8.66 2.70 -5.49
CA ILE A 72 9.20 3.93 -6.05
C ILE A 72 8.04 4.91 -6.19
N THR A 73 8.04 5.97 -5.39
CA THR A 73 7.17 7.13 -5.64
C THR A 73 7.97 8.17 -6.40
N VAL A 74 7.47 8.63 -7.55
CA VAL A 74 8.19 9.60 -8.39
C VAL A 74 7.89 11.05 -8.00
N THR A 75 6.79 11.28 -7.29
CA THR A 75 6.45 12.56 -6.65
C THR A 75 6.28 12.34 -5.15
N ARG A 76 6.15 13.42 -4.37
CA ARG A 76 5.83 13.35 -2.94
C ARG A 76 4.36 13.66 -2.64
N GLY A 77 3.57 14.01 -3.65
CA GLY A 77 2.17 14.42 -3.48
C GLY A 77 2.01 15.71 -2.67
N ASP A 78 2.97 16.63 -2.77
CA ASP A 78 3.03 17.87 -2.00
C ASP A 78 2.22 19.02 -2.60
N GLU A 79 1.58 18.82 -3.76
CA GLU A 79 0.66 19.79 -4.37
C GLU A 79 -0.80 19.57 -3.93
N THR A 80 -1.11 18.46 -3.25
CA THR A 80 -2.45 18.18 -2.75
C THR A 80 -3.02 19.35 -1.91
N GLY A 81 -4.30 19.64 -2.10
CA GLY A 81 -5.00 20.68 -1.31
C GLY A 81 -4.91 20.44 0.21
N TYR A 82 -4.79 19.17 0.61
CA TYR A 82 -4.68 18.72 2.00
C TYR A 82 -3.35 19.08 2.68
N CYS A 83 -2.35 19.56 1.94
CA CYS A 83 -1.15 20.16 2.54
C CYS A 83 -1.44 21.49 3.25
N THR A 84 -2.53 22.18 2.89
CA THR A 84 -2.91 23.45 3.51
C THR A 84 -3.68 23.19 4.82
N PRO A 85 -3.35 23.87 5.95
CA PRO A 85 -4.00 23.63 7.24
C PRO A 85 -5.53 23.78 7.23
N ALA A 86 -6.06 24.65 6.37
CA ALA A 86 -7.49 24.90 6.25
C ALA A 86 -8.26 23.76 5.57
N SER A 87 -7.60 23.01 4.70
CA SER A 87 -8.21 21.92 3.93
C SER A 87 -7.90 20.54 4.52
N GLN A 88 -7.12 20.46 5.60
CA GLN A 88 -6.82 19.18 6.25
C GLN A 88 -8.11 18.55 6.77
N ALA A 89 -8.49 17.42 6.17
CA ALA A 89 -9.73 16.71 6.43
C ALA A 89 -9.65 15.72 7.59
N TYR A 90 -8.54 15.68 8.32
CA TYR A 90 -8.35 14.67 9.34
C TYR A 90 -9.45 14.75 10.42
N GLN A 91 -10.09 13.62 10.68
CA GLN A 91 -11.18 13.49 11.63
C GLN A 91 -10.62 13.00 12.97
N VAL A 92 -10.45 13.94 13.90
CA VAL A 92 -9.90 13.69 15.25
C VAL A 92 -10.57 12.47 15.88
N GLY A 93 -9.77 11.48 16.28
CA GLY A 93 -10.24 10.27 16.95
C GLY A 93 -10.75 9.16 16.03
N LEU A 94 -10.93 9.43 14.72
CA LEU A 94 -11.28 8.42 13.72
C LEU A 94 -10.06 7.98 12.91
N GLU A 95 -9.00 8.77 12.91
CA GLU A 95 -7.76 8.50 12.16
C GLU A 95 -6.52 9.15 12.76
N LYS A 96 -5.36 8.83 12.20
CA LYS A 96 -4.08 9.41 12.61
C LYS A 96 -3.87 10.77 11.95
N ALA A 97 -3.56 11.78 12.75
CA ALA A 97 -3.11 13.07 12.23
C ALA A 97 -1.75 12.91 11.52
N PRO A 98 -1.51 13.62 10.41
CA PRO A 98 -0.22 13.59 9.74
C PRO A 98 0.88 14.10 10.66
N THR A 99 2.07 13.50 10.56
CA THR A 99 3.23 13.87 11.37
C THR A 99 4.45 14.08 10.45
N PRO A 100 5.07 15.28 10.42
CA PRO A 100 4.59 16.51 11.03
C PRO A 100 3.25 16.95 10.44
N LYS A 101 2.57 17.89 11.11
CA LYS A 101 1.38 18.52 10.52
C LYS A 101 1.82 19.37 9.32
N PRO A 102 1.23 19.20 8.12
CA PRO A 102 1.55 20.04 6.97
C PRO A 102 1.22 21.51 7.27
N THR A 103 2.09 22.40 6.82
CA THR A 103 1.93 23.85 6.99
C THR A 103 1.48 24.55 5.72
N ASP A 104 1.89 24.04 4.55
CA ASP A 104 1.43 24.47 3.24
C ASP A 104 1.87 23.47 2.16
N LYS A 105 1.41 23.65 0.91
CA LYS A 105 1.92 22.94 -0.28
C LYS A 105 3.41 23.18 -0.49
N TRP A 106 4.09 22.20 -1.07
CA TRP A 106 5.53 22.26 -1.41
C TRP A 106 6.48 22.55 -0.24
N THR A 107 5.99 22.45 1.01
CA THR A 107 6.82 22.65 2.20
C THR A 107 7.40 21.32 2.66
N ALA A 108 8.58 21.38 3.30
CA ALA A 108 9.19 20.19 3.91
C ALA A 108 8.28 19.49 4.93
N SER A 109 7.34 20.22 5.56
CA SER A 109 6.38 19.61 6.48
C SER A 109 5.35 18.76 5.73
N CYS A 110 4.83 19.20 4.57
CA CYS A 110 3.94 18.36 3.78
C CYS A 110 4.67 17.15 3.17
N ASP A 111 5.85 17.37 2.59
CA ASP A 111 6.71 16.28 2.08
C ASP A 111 6.90 15.17 3.12
N ASN A 112 7.31 15.57 4.32
CA ASN A 112 7.58 14.60 5.39
C ASN A 112 6.29 13.96 5.91
N ALA A 113 5.16 14.68 5.93
CA ALA A 113 3.87 14.10 6.30
C ALA A 113 3.41 13.00 5.33
N ARG A 114 3.52 13.26 4.02
CA ARG A 114 3.19 12.30 2.95
C ARG A 114 4.10 11.06 3.04
N LEU A 115 5.41 11.26 3.12
CA LEU A 115 6.38 10.18 3.22
C LEU A 115 6.23 9.36 4.52
N ASN A 116 5.95 10.00 5.66
CA ASN A 116 5.71 9.28 6.90
C ASN A 116 4.41 8.48 6.88
N SER A 117 3.38 8.99 6.19
CA SER A 117 2.12 8.25 5.97
C SER A 117 2.39 6.99 5.14
N TRP A 118 3.20 7.12 4.09
CA TRP A 118 3.64 6.02 3.21
C TRP A 118 4.40 4.92 3.92
N LEU A 119 5.44 5.29 4.67
CA LEU A 119 6.21 4.32 5.42
C LEU A 119 5.37 3.66 6.53
N SER A 120 4.44 4.41 7.13
CA SER A 120 3.52 3.86 8.15
C SER A 120 2.51 2.88 7.54
N PHE A 121 1.98 3.17 6.34
CA PHE A 121 1.12 2.24 5.61
C PHE A 121 1.81 0.88 5.43
N PHE A 122 3.04 0.87 4.94
CA PHE A 122 3.81 -0.37 4.78
C PHE A 122 4.14 -1.05 6.11
N THR A 123 4.46 -0.27 7.14
CA THR A 123 4.68 -0.81 8.50
C THR A 123 3.45 -1.58 8.97
N ASP A 124 2.26 -1.03 8.76
CA ASP A 124 1.00 -1.67 9.15
C ASP A 124 0.64 -2.86 8.24
N MET A 125 0.80 -2.73 6.92
CA MET A 125 0.55 -3.83 5.98
C MET A 125 1.47 -5.03 6.22
N SER A 126 2.72 -4.79 6.62
CA SER A 126 3.69 -5.85 6.92
C SER A 126 3.30 -6.75 8.10
N LYS A 127 2.36 -6.29 8.96
CA LYS A 127 1.80 -7.10 10.06
C LYS A 127 0.83 -8.16 9.55
N THR A 128 0.15 -7.89 8.43
CA THR A 128 -0.78 -8.83 7.80
C THR A 128 -0.08 -9.73 6.80
N ASP A 129 0.81 -9.15 5.99
CA ASP A 129 1.60 -9.86 5.00
C ASP A 129 3.09 -9.65 5.30
N PRO A 130 3.74 -10.64 5.94
CA PRO A 130 5.16 -10.55 6.29
C PRO A 130 6.11 -10.42 5.10
N SER A 131 5.65 -10.65 3.85
CA SER A 131 6.44 -10.43 2.64
C SER A 131 6.55 -8.96 2.23
N ILE A 132 5.75 -8.07 2.82
CA ILE A 132 5.78 -6.63 2.55
C ILE A 132 6.87 -5.97 3.40
N PRO A 133 7.78 -5.17 2.82
CA PRO A 133 8.75 -4.41 3.61
C PRO A 133 8.02 -3.39 4.49
N GLY A 134 8.51 -3.13 5.69
CA GLY A 134 7.82 -2.29 6.67
C GLY A 134 8.59 -2.03 7.96
N SER A 135 9.79 -2.61 8.11
CA SER A 135 10.70 -2.38 9.23
C SER A 135 11.85 -1.51 8.74
N TRP A 136 11.58 -0.21 8.61
CA TRP A 136 12.46 0.72 7.91
C TRP A 136 13.69 1.13 8.72
N ALA A 137 14.86 1.09 8.09
CA ALA A 137 16.05 1.80 8.57
C ALA A 137 15.85 3.33 8.48
N ALA A 138 16.75 4.09 9.08
CA ALA A 138 16.76 5.54 8.93
C ALA A 138 16.91 5.94 7.46
N GLY A 139 16.09 6.90 7.01
CA GLY A 139 16.10 7.35 5.63
C GLY A 139 17.40 8.08 5.26
N THR A 140 17.90 7.84 4.05
CA THR A 140 19.08 8.51 3.51
C THR A 140 18.74 9.22 2.20
N THR A 141 19.38 10.36 1.94
CA THR A 141 19.33 11.00 0.62
C THR A 141 20.49 10.51 -0.22
N VAL A 142 20.19 10.01 -1.42
CA VAL A 142 21.18 9.52 -2.39
C VAL A 142 21.10 10.36 -3.66
N GLY A 143 22.26 10.72 -4.22
CA GLY A 143 22.38 11.59 -5.39
C GLY A 143 23.21 12.85 -5.11
N PRO A 144 23.20 13.84 -6.00
CA PRO A 144 22.39 13.91 -7.23
C PRO A 144 22.83 12.90 -8.30
N PHE A 145 21.87 12.29 -8.99
CA PHE A 145 22.12 11.41 -10.13
C PHE A 145 22.33 12.21 -11.43
N PRO A 146 23.07 11.68 -12.41
CA PRO A 146 23.24 12.34 -13.71
C PRO A 146 21.89 12.44 -14.44
N ALA A 147 21.63 13.61 -15.06
CA ALA A 147 20.39 13.86 -15.78
C ALA A 147 20.32 13.11 -17.13
N ASN A 148 21.47 12.71 -17.69
CA ASN A 148 21.58 11.95 -18.94
C ASN A 148 20.79 12.55 -20.11
N GLY A 149 20.76 13.88 -20.21
CA GLY A 149 20.06 14.62 -21.26
C GLY A 149 18.57 14.85 -21.01
N THR A 150 17.99 14.30 -19.93
CA THR A 150 16.61 14.59 -19.51
C THR A 150 16.57 15.90 -18.73
N ALA A 151 15.67 16.81 -19.09
CA ALA A 151 15.36 17.97 -18.25
C ALA A 151 14.57 17.49 -17.02
N ILE A 152 15.14 17.66 -15.83
CA ILE A 152 14.51 17.30 -14.56
C ILE A 152 14.15 18.58 -13.83
N SER A 153 12.85 18.86 -13.74
CA SER A 153 12.37 20.08 -13.09
C SER A 153 10.90 19.96 -12.74
N ARG A 154 10.57 20.29 -11.50
CA ARG A 154 9.19 20.50 -11.06
C ARG A 154 8.84 21.96 -10.91
N VAL A 155 7.56 22.28 -10.94
CA VAL A 155 7.02 23.63 -10.75
C VAL A 155 6.26 23.71 -9.42
N ASP A 156 6.86 24.37 -8.44
CA ASP A 156 6.25 24.65 -7.14
C ASP A 156 5.61 26.05 -7.20
N GLY A 157 4.35 26.11 -7.63
CA GLY A 157 3.62 27.35 -7.86
C GLY A 157 4.20 28.14 -9.04
N SER A 158 5.01 29.17 -8.76
CA SER A 158 5.73 29.94 -9.79
C SER A 158 7.24 29.66 -9.83
N THR A 159 7.72 28.75 -8.99
CA THR A 159 9.15 28.43 -8.85
C THR A 159 9.48 27.12 -9.54
N THR A 160 10.51 27.12 -10.40
CA THR A 160 11.05 25.87 -10.95
C THR A 160 12.14 25.31 -10.03
N VAL A 161 12.02 24.04 -9.65
CA VAL A 161 12.95 23.35 -8.75
C VAL A 161 13.54 22.13 -9.45
N THR A 162 14.86 21.96 -9.39
CA THR A 162 15.55 20.77 -9.87
C THR A 162 16.03 19.94 -8.68
N ASP A 163 15.45 18.74 -8.51
CA ASP A 163 15.93 17.73 -7.57
C ASP A 163 16.24 16.44 -8.34
N ARG A 164 17.51 16.03 -8.31
CA ARG A 164 18.00 14.78 -8.92
C ARG A 164 18.41 13.75 -7.87
N SER A 165 17.97 13.93 -6.63
CA SER A 165 18.21 13.01 -5.54
C SER A 165 16.97 12.14 -5.27
N ALA A 166 17.17 11.08 -4.50
CA ALA A 166 16.09 10.27 -3.96
C ALA A 166 16.26 10.12 -2.45
N LYS A 167 15.16 10.12 -1.70
CA LYS A 167 15.14 9.60 -0.34
C LYS A 167 14.93 8.10 -0.37
N VAL A 168 15.69 7.35 0.42
CA VAL A 168 15.73 5.90 0.40
C VAL A 168 15.59 5.34 1.81
N TRP A 169 14.72 4.35 1.98
CA TRP A 169 14.57 3.55 3.19
C TRP A 169 14.69 2.07 2.83
N VAL A 170 15.62 1.37 3.48
CA VAL A 170 15.80 -0.08 3.30
C VAL A 170 15.12 -0.80 4.45
N ASP A 171 14.40 -1.88 4.16
CA ASP A 171 13.82 -2.74 5.17
C ASP A 171 14.92 -3.54 5.89
N THR A 172 14.97 -3.42 7.21
CA THR A 172 15.98 -4.06 8.07
C THR A 172 15.86 -5.58 8.10
N GLN A 173 14.77 -6.15 7.59
CA GLN A 173 14.58 -7.61 7.44
C GLN A 173 14.89 -8.08 6.01
N GLY A 174 15.42 -7.21 5.15
CA GLY A 174 15.86 -7.57 3.79
C GLY A 174 14.73 -7.86 2.80
N ARG A 175 13.51 -7.38 3.07
CA ARG A 175 12.33 -7.66 2.22
C ARG A 175 12.16 -6.67 1.06
N GLY A 176 12.82 -5.52 1.12
CA GLY A 176 12.60 -4.47 0.13
C GLY A 176 13.19 -3.12 0.47
N ALA A 177 12.86 -2.14 -0.36
CA ALA A 177 13.21 -0.73 -0.19
C ALA A 177 12.04 0.17 -0.62
N ALA A 178 11.97 1.36 -0.03
CA ALA A 178 11.11 2.46 -0.45
C ALA A 178 12.01 3.60 -0.95
N ILE A 179 11.70 4.12 -2.14
CA ILE A 179 12.47 5.16 -2.84
C ILE A 179 11.52 6.27 -3.23
N ALA A 180 11.82 7.50 -2.81
CA ALA A 180 11.02 8.67 -3.12
C ALA A 180 11.85 9.70 -3.88
N PHE A 181 11.51 9.91 -5.14
CA PHE A 181 11.93 11.10 -5.88
C PHE A 181 10.99 12.26 -5.57
N ASN A 182 11.28 13.41 -6.19
CA ASN A 182 10.47 14.61 -6.04
C ASN A 182 10.38 15.38 -7.35
N LEU A 183 9.77 14.74 -8.35
CA LEU A 183 9.80 15.20 -9.74
C LEU A 183 8.60 16.07 -10.12
N GLY A 184 7.83 16.51 -9.13
CA GLY A 184 6.66 17.37 -9.33
C GLY A 184 5.35 16.60 -9.30
N ASP A 185 4.31 17.20 -8.71
CA ASP A 185 2.97 16.64 -8.54
C ASP A 185 2.00 17.47 -9.38
N GLY A 186 1.47 16.91 -10.45
CA GLY A 186 0.61 17.61 -11.41
C GLY A 186 1.31 18.04 -12.71
N ASP A 187 2.64 18.07 -12.74
CA ASP A 187 3.47 18.45 -13.89
C ASP A 187 4.48 17.36 -14.31
N LEU A 188 4.43 16.18 -13.69
CA LEU A 188 5.32 15.07 -13.97
C LEU A 188 5.28 14.66 -15.45
N THR A 189 6.46 14.51 -16.07
CA THR A 189 6.56 14.06 -17.47
C THR A 189 6.95 12.58 -17.60
N ALA A 190 6.55 11.93 -18.69
CA ALA A 190 6.97 10.55 -18.99
C ALA A 190 8.50 10.41 -19.13
N ALA A 191 9.20 11.48 -19.53
CA ALA A 191 10.66 11.50 -19.61
C ALA A 191 11.32 11.49 -18.23
N GLU A 192 10.76 12.22 -17.27
CA GLU A 192 11.21 12.21 -15.86
C GLU A 192 10.96 10.87 -15.20
N VAL A 193 9.79 10.25 -15.42
CA VAL A 193 9.53 8.87 -14.96
C VAL A 193 10.56 7.91 -15.56
N THR A 194 10.82 8.01 -16.86
CA THR A 194 11.80 7.16 -17.54
C THR A 194 13.20 7.34 -16.94
N TRP A 195 13.58 8.58 -16.63
CA TRP A 195 14.85 8.87 -15.95
C TRP A 195 14.89 8.27 -14.54
N ALA A 196 13.83 8.41 -13.75
CA ALA A 196 13.76 7.90 -12.38
C ALA A 196 13.90 6.37 -12.35
N VAL A 197 13.13 5.68 -13.19
CA VAL A 197 13.12 4.22 -13.28
C VAL A 197 14.47 3.67 -13.75
N LYS A 198 15.09 4.29 -14.77
CA LYS A 198 16.47 3.94 -15.20
C LYS A 198 17.49 4.22 -14.10
N THR A 199 17.34 5.34 -13.38
CA THR A 199 18.22 5.68 -12.26
C THR A 199 18.17 4.60 -11.19
N VAL A 200 16.98 4.11 -10.83
CA VAL A 200 16.85 3.01 -9.86
C VAL A 200 17.51 1.73 -10.37
N ARG A 201 17.25 1.36 -11.63
CA ARG A 201 17.84 0.17 -12.27
C ARG A 201 19.37 0.21 -12.25
N ASP A 202 19.94 1.33 -12.64
CA ASP A 202 21.36 1.46 -12.92
C ASP A 202 22.18 1.74 -11.64
N ASN A 203 21.52 2.12 -10.52
CA ASN A 203 22.16 2.49 -9.26
C ASN A 203 21.72 1.60 -8.07
N ARG A 204 21.33 0.35 -8.32
CA ARG A 204 20.80 -0.59 -7.31
C ARG A 204 21.62 -0.61 -6.01
N THR A 205 22.94 -0.82 -6.11
CA THR A 205 23.82 -0.87 -4.93
C THR A 205 23.80 0.43 -4.12
N ALA A 206 23.84 1.59 -4.79
CA ALA A 206 23.82 2.89 -4.12
C ALA A 206 22.47 3.18 -3.44
N LEU A 207 21.39 2.58 -3.95
CA LEU A 207 20.03 2.67 -3.42
C LEU A 207 19.70 1.55 -2.41
N GLY A 208 20.69 0.77 -1.97
CA GLY A 208 20.49 -0.32 -1.02
C GLY A 208 19.70 -1.51 -1.56
N ILE A 209 19.56 -1.65 -2.87
CA ILE A 209 18.94 -2.80 -3.53
C ILE A 209 20.04 -3.82 -3.80
N ASN A 210 19.85 -5.07 -3.35
CA ASN A 210 20.79 -6.15 -3.64
C ASN A 210 20.92 -6.35 -5.16
N SER A 211 22.08 -6.01 -5.73
CA SER A 211 22.34 -6.03 -7.16
C SER A 211 22.56 -7.43 -7.75
N THR A 212 22.71 -8.46 -6.91
CA THR A 212 22.87 -9.85 -7.38
C THR A 212 21.55 -10.52 -7.74
N LEU A 213 20.42 -9.98 -7.25
CA LEU A 213 19.10 -10.54 -7.54
C LEU A 213 18.69 -10.23 -8.99
N PRO A 214 18.16 -11.19 -9.77
CA PRO A 214 17.59 -10.92 -11.07
C PRO A 214 16.38 -9.97 -10.98
N ASN A 215 16.19 -9.14 -12.00
CA ASN A 215 14.96 -8.38 -12.14
C ASN A 215 13.82 -9.33 -12.56
N TRP A 216 12.68 -9.25 -11.88
CA TRP A 216 11.52 -10.09 -12.16
C TRP A 216 10.43 -9.36 -12.95
N ASN A 217 10.02 -8.19 -12.46
CA ASN A 217 9.02 -7.36 -13.12
C ASN A 217 9.13 -5.88 -12.75
N LEU A 218 8.41 -5.06 -13.49
CA LEU A 218 8.04 -3.70 -13.09
C LEU A 218 6.52 -3.55 -13.20
N VAL A 219 5.89 -3.07 -12.13
CA VAL A 219 4.44 -2.87 -12.03
C VAL A 219 4.13 -1.40 -11.72
N THR A 220 3.07 -0.85 -12.31
CA THR A 220 2.69 0.56 -12.11
C THR A 220 1.28 0.74 -11.58
N SER A 221 1.02 1.95 -11.08
CA SER A 221 -0.28 2.48 -10.69
C SER A 221 -1.33 2.44 -11.82
N PHE A 222 -2.58 2.62 -11.42
CA PHE A 222 -3.77 2.62 -12.27
C PHE A 222 -3.85 3.88 -13.12
N ALA A 223 -4.11 3.72 -14.41
CA ALA A 223 -4.43 4.83 -15.30
C ALA A 223 -5.57 4.42 -16.23
N ASN A 224 -6.64 5.22 -16.26
CA ASN A 224 -7.76 5.00 -17.17
C ASN A 224 -8.50 6.32 -17.42
N SER A 225 -8.41 6.85 -18.62
CA SER A 225 -9.14 8.06 -19.03
C SER A 225 -10.29 7.79 -20.01
N VAL A 226 -10.46 6.53 -20.46
CA VAL A 226 -11.27 6.21 -21.64
C VAL A 226 -12.40 5.23 -21.33
N TYR A 227 -12.18 4.25 -20.46
CA TYR A 227 -13.12 3.14 -20.26
C TYR A 227 -14.06 3.42 -19.08
N GLY A 228 -15.23 4.00 -19.37
CA GLY A 228 -16.21 4.43 -18.35
C GLY A 228 -16.91 3.30 -17.57
N SER A 229 -16.66 2.04 -17.91
CA SER A 229 -17.07 0.85 -17.13
C SER A 229 -16.26 0.67 -15.85
N CYS A 230 -15.09 1.32 -15.75
CA CYS A 230 -14.22 1.37 -14.59
C CYS A 230 -14.09 2.81 -14.06
N ALA A 231 -13.33 2.99 -12.98
CA ALA A 231 -12.94 4.29 -12.47
C ALA A 231 -12.23 5.07 -13.57
N VAL A 232 -12.75 6.26 -13.88
CA VAL A 232 -12.07 7.22 -14.74
C VAL A 232 -11.16 8.06 -13.85
N TYR A 233 -9.87 7.99 -14.12
CA TYR A 233 -8.83 8.64 -13.33
C TYR A 233 -7.82 9.30 -14.27
N THR A 234 -7.93 10.63 -14.37
CA THR A 234 -7.25 11.45 -15.38
C THR A 234 -6.09 12.27 -14.81
N HIS A 235 -5.56 11.88 -13.65
CA HIS A 235 -4.43 12.59 -13.05
C HIS A 235 -3.23 12.56 -14.01
N PRO A 236 -2.59 13.71 -14.32
CA PRO A 236 -1.48 13.76 -15.28
C PRO A 236 -0.32 12.85 -14.89
N ASP A 237 0.03 12.76 -13.61
CA ASP A 237 1.15 11.94 -13.14
C ASP A 237 0.94 10.43 -13.37
N HIS A 238 -0.29 9.93 -13.15
CA HIS A 238 -0.63 8.55 -13.49
C HIS A 238 -0.50 8.30 -14.99
N ARG A 239 -0.91 9.28 -15.81
CA ARG A 239 -0.74 9.21 -17.26
C ARG A 239 0.74 9.20 -17.65
N ALA A 240 1.57 10.04 -17.03
CA ALA A 240 3.00 10.10 -17.31
C ALA A 240 3.71 8.77 -16.99
N ILE A 241 3.34 8.12 -15.88
CA ILE A 241 3.85 6.78 -15.54
C ILE A 241 3.38 5.74 -16.56
N HIS A 242 2.09 5.72 -16.86
CA HIS A 242 1.53 4.82 -17.87
C HIS A 242 2.26 4.97 -19.21
N GLU A 243 2.38 6.19 -19.73
CA GLU A 243 3.04 6.49 -20.99
C GLU A 243 4.53 6.07 -20.98
N SER A 244 5.25 6.31 -19.89
CA SER A 244 6.65 5.91 -19.74
C SER A 244 6.82 4.39 -19.82
N VAL A 245 6.05 3.65 -19.02
CA VAL A 245 6.19 2.19 -18.88
C VAL A 245 5.57 1.43 -20.05
N TRP A 246 4.55 1.98 -20.69
CA TRP A 246 4.00 1.42 -21.91
C TRP A 246 5.00 1.49 -23.07
N ASN A 247 5.66 2.64 -23.25
CA ASN A 247 6.48 2.92 -24.43
C ASN A 247 7.97 2.54 -24.28
N THR A 248 8.44 2.21 -23.09
CA THR A 248 9.85 1.91 -22.83
C THR A 248 10.02 0.51 -22.26
N ASN A 249 10.87 -0.31 -22.88
CA ASN A 249 11.38 -1.53 -22.24
C ASN A 249 12.56 -1.17 -21.33
N PHE A 250 12.38 -1.34 -20.03
CA PHE A 250 13.39 -1.06 -19.02
C PHE A 250 14.29 -2.26 -18.70
N GLY A 251 13.99 -3.46 -19.22
CA GLY A 251 14.78 -4.66 -18.93
C GLY A 251 14.55 -5.23 -17.53
N PHE A 252 13.33 -5.07 -16.98
CA PHE A 252 12.96 -5.61 -15.67
C PHE A 252 12.29 -6.99 -15.71
N GLY A 253 12.27 -7.66 -16.86
CA GLY A 253 11.34 -8.75 -17.12
C GLY A 253 10.04 -8.18 -17.67
N TYR A 254 8.89 -8.78 -17.33
CA TYR A 254 7.62 -8.25 -17.81
C TYR A 254 7.30 -6.90 -17.14
N GLN A 255 6.60 -6.04 -17.87
CA GLN A 255 6.08 -4.77 -17.36
C GLN A 255 4.57 -4.82 -17.37
N ALA A 256 3.95 -4.38 -16.28
CA ALA A 256 2.50 -4.34 -16.15
C ALA A 256 2.06 -2.97 -15.63
N GLY A 257 0.96 -2.44 -16.14
CA GLY A 257 0.31 -1.26 -15.58
C GLY A 257 -1.14 -1.57 -15.25
N ALA A 258 -1.59 -1.12 -14.08
CA ALA A 258 -2.98 -1.29 -13.69
C ALA A 258 -3.89 -0.49 -14.64
N THR A 259 -4.98 -1.13 -15.05
CA THR A 259 -5.95 -0.61 -16.02
C THR A 259 -7.35 -1.18 -15.76
N CYS A 260 -8.31 -0.78 -16.58
CA CYS A 260 -9.67 -1.30 -16.60
C CYS A 260 -9.77 -2.70 -17.22
N ALA A 261 -10.65 -3.57 -16.72
CA ALA A 261 -10.87 -4.90 -17.30
C ALA A 261 -11.45 -4.87 -18.73
N THR A 262 -12.05 -3.74 -19.14
CA THR A 262 -12.53 -3.57 -20.52
C THR A 262 -11.53 -2.82 -21.41
N ASP A 263 -10.35 -2.49 -20.90
CA ASP A 263 -9.24 -2.07 -21.75
C ASP A 263 -8.87 -3.24 -22.68
N PRO A 264 -8.91 -3.10 -24.01
CA PRO A 264 -8.50 -4.14 -24.95
C PRO A 264 -7.07 -4.63 -24.73
N ASP A 265 -6.20 -3.82 -24.11
CA ASP A 265 -4.83 -4.20 -23.77
C ASP A 265 -4.73 -4.97 -22.44
N ALA A 266 -5.80 -5.02 -21.64
CA ALA A 266 -5.82 -5.79 -20.40
C ALA A 266 -5.67 -7.29 -20.68
N SER A 267 -4.63 -7.90 -20.12
CA SER A 267 -4.30 -9.31 -20.35
C SER A 267 -4.20 -10.12 -19.06
N ARG A 268 -4.23 -9.47 -17.90
CA ARG A 268 -4.28 -10.13 -16.59
C ARG A 268 -5.30 -9.47 -15.69
N THR A 269 -6.06 -10.28 -14.96
CA THR A 269 -6.94 -9.80 -13.89
C THR A 269 -6.72 -10.68 -12.67
N GLN A 270 -6.50 -10.06 -11.52
CA GLN A 270 -6.25 -10.76 -10.27
C GLN A 270 -7.02 -10.07 -9.14
N LEU A 271 -7.39 -10.84 -8.14
CA LEU A 271 -8.00 -10.32 -6.93
C LEU A 271 -6.93 -10.07 -5.89
N VAL A 272 -7.01 -8.91 -5.24
CA VAL A 272 -6.38 -8.71 -3.94
C VAL A 272 -7.08 -9.61 -2.92
N THR A 273 -6.35 -10.24 -2.00
CA THR A 273 -6.97 -11.07 -0.98
C THR A 273 -7.90 -10.25 -0.09
N ALA A 274 -8.94 -10.87 0.44
CA ALA A 274 -9.83 -10.22 1.40
C ALA A 274 -9.06 -9.77 2.66
N ALA A 275 -8.04 -10.54 3.08
CA ALA A 275 -7.17 -10.21 4.19
C ALA A 275 -6.41 -8.90 3.95
N SER A 276 -5.70 -8.77 2.82
CA SER A 276 -5.00 -7.53 2.46
C SER A 276 -5.95 -6.36 2.26
N THR A 277 -7.11 -6.59 1.64
CA THR A 277 -8.12 -5.54 1.43
C THR A 277 -8.67 -5.02 2.76
N ASN A 278 -8.95 -5.91 3.70
CA ASN A 278 -9.38 -5.53 5.06
C ASN A 278 -8.23 -4.87 5.83
N ALA A 279 -7.02 -5.38 5.74
CA ALA A 279 -5.86 -4.77 6.39
C ALA A 279 -5.60 -3.35 5.90
N ALA A 280 -5.89 -3.03 4.64
CA ALA A 280 -5.72 -1.68 4.09
C ALA A 280 -6.91 -0.76 4.35
N PHE A 281 -8.17 -1.23 4.24
CA PHE A 281 -9.35 -0.35 4.18
C PHE A 281 -10.42 -0.61 5.24
N SER A 282 -10.15 -1.41 6.28
CA SER A 282 -11.14 -1.63 7.35
C SER A 282 -11.59 -0.34 8.04
N VAL A 283 -12.89 -0.23 8.25
CA VAL A 283 -13.53 0.81 9.07
C VAL A 283 -14.45 0.12 10.07
N ASN A 284 -14.34 0.49 11.35
CA ASN A 284 -15.27 0.04 12.37
C ASN A 284 -16.61 0.72 12.14
N THR A 285 -17.60 -0.03 11.68
CA THR A 285 -18.91 0.51 11.27
C THR A 285 -19.73 1.09 12.42
N ALA A 286 -19.48 0.68 13.66
CA ALA A 286 -20.19 1.20 14.83
C ALA A 286 -19.66 2.57 15.28
N THR A 287 -18.39 2.86 15.03
CA THR A 287 -17.71 4.07 15.54
C THR A 287 -17.22 5.00 14.44
N GLY A 288 -17.17 4.54 13.18
CA GLY A 288 -16.51 5.22 12.09
C GLY A 288 -14.97 5.18 12.15
N LEU A 289 -14.39 4.53 13.17
CA LEU A 289 -12.94 4.47 13.37
C LEU A 289 -12.27 3.73 12.20
N ARG A 290 -11.32 4.40 11.54
CA ARG A 290 -10.50 3.82 10.47
C ARG A 290 -9.46 2.91 11.13
N THR A 291 -9.40 1.67 10.69
CA THR A 291 -8.51 0.65 11.27
C THR A 291 -7.63 -0.02 10.23
N GLY A 292 -7.97 0.11 8.95
CA GLY A 292 -7.12 -0.29 7.85
C GLY A 292 -5.95 0.66 7.67
N ALA A 293 -4.78 0.13 7.31
CA ALA A 293 -3.53 0.87 7.15
C ALA A 293 -3.65 2.09 6.22
N HIS A 294 -4.38 1.95 5.10
CA HIS A 294 -4.55 3.02 4.12
C HIS A 294 -5.43 4.13 4.69
N THR A 295 -6.64 3.77 5.13
CA THR A 295 -7.58 4.74 5.69
C THR A 295 -7.08 5.37 6.99
N TRP A 296 -6.25 4.66 7.76
CA TRP A 296 -5.65 5.17 9.00
C TRP A 296 -4.50 6.16 8.76
N ASN A 297 -3.58 5.83 7.84
CA ASN A 297 -2.36 6.64 7.63
C ASN A 297 -2.56 7.76 6.61
N TYR A 298 -3.45 7.59 5.64
CA TYR A 298 -3.71 8.58 4.60
C TYR A 298 -5.00 9.36 4.77
N GLY A 299 -5.89 8.99 5.68
CA GLY A 299 -7.24 9.55 5.62
C GLY A 299 -7.32 11.07 5.87
N TRP A 300 -6.24 11.72 6.32
CA TRP A 300 -6.09 13.18 6.30
C TRP A 300 -6.09 13.81 4.88
N LEU A 301 -6.02 12.98 3.85
CA LEU A 301 -6.03 13.30 2.41
C LEU A 301 -7.41 13.08 1.79
N ASN A 302 -8.45 12.88 2.60
CA ASN A 302 -9.81 12.67 2.12
C ASN A 302 -10.83 13.23 3.12
N ASP A 303 -11.79 14.02 2.63
CA ASP A 303 -12.88 14.60 3.45
C ASP A 303 -13.74 13.55 4.15
N THR A 304 -13.82 12.36 3.54
CA THR A 304 -14.52 11.19 4.05
C THR A 304 -13.49 10.10 4.33
N TYR A 305 -13.57 8.95 3.69
CA TYR A 305 -12.56 7.91 3.74
C TYR A 305 -12.34 7.36 2.33
N PHE A 306 -11.20 6.72 2.11
CA PHE A 306 -10.91 6.06 0.83
C PHE A 306 -11.83 4.84 0.63
N ALA A 307 -12.71 4.93 -0.36
CA ALA A 307 -13.58 3.83 -0.73
C ALA A 307 -12.81 2.76 -1.53
N VAL A 308 -12.90 1.51 -1.11
CA VAL A 308 -12.39 0.36 -1.87
C VAL A 308 -13.54 -0.39 -2.54
N SER A 309 -13.45 -0.59 -3.85
CA SER A 309 -14.42 -1.42 -4.57
C SER A 309 -14.04 -2.89 -4.45
N ARG A 310 -14.89 -3.70 -3.81
CA ARG A 310 -14.61 -5.13 -3.57
C ARG A 310 -15.01 -6.04 -4.73
N ASN A 311 -16.03 -5.64 -5.48
CA ASN A 311 -16.65 -6.49 -6.51
C ASN A 311 -16.60 -5.90 -7.92
N ALA A 312 -16.21 -4.62 -8.05
CA ALA A 312 -16.16 -3.90 -9.31
C ALA A 312 -14.83 -3.13 -9.44
N GLN A 313 -14.66 -2.44 -10.56
CA GLN A 313 -13.50 -1.60 -10.84
C GLN A 313 -13.88 -0.12 -10.94
N ASN A 314 -14.93 0.30 -10.24
CA ASN A 314 -15.49 1.65 -10.28
C ASN A 314 -14.89 2.62 -9.25
N SER A 315 -13.86 2.20 -8.51
CA SER A 315 -13.02 3.03 -7.65
C SER A 315 -11.56 2.78 -8.01
N VAL A 316 -10.70 3.79 -7.85
CA VAL A 316 -9.25 3.68 -8.08
C VAL A 316 -8.64 2.59 -7.20
N PHE A 317 -9.06 2.54 -5.94
CA PHE A 317 -8.75 1.43 -5.05
C PHE A 317 -9.78 0.32 -5.22
N MET A 318 -9.33 -0.83 -5.67
CA MET A 318 -10.20 -1.96 -5.98
C MET A 318 -9.54 -3.29 -5.65
N GLN A 319 -10.36 -4.25 -5.22
CA GLN A 319 -9.93 -5.61 -4.97
C GLN A 319 -9.70 -6.37 -6.29
N ARG A 320 -10.57 -6.18 -7.29
CA ARG A 320 -10.37 -6.75 -8.62
C ARG A 320 -9.49 -5.82 -9.43
N GLN A 321 -8.25 -6.20 -9.67
CA GLN A 321 -7.29 -5.37 -10.41
C GLN A 321 -6.98 -6.01 -11.76
N SER A 322 -7.00 -5.20 -12.81
CA SER A 322 -6.68 -5.62 -14.17
C SER A 322 -5.42 -4.92 -14.63
N PHE A 323 -4.66 -5.57 -15.49
CA PHE A 323 -3.37 -5.11 -15.95
C PHE A 323 -3.23 -5.43 -17.43
N TRP A 324 -2.68 -4.49 -18.18
CA TRP A 324 -1.98 -4.82 -19.40
C TRP A 324 -0.59 -5.38 -19.06
N ILE A 325 -0.02 -6.20 -19.94
CA ILE A 325 1.32 -6.78 -19.77
C ILE A 325 2.10 -6.64 -21.07
N ARG A 326 3.35 -6.17 -20.98
CA ARG A 326 4.28 -6.02 -22.10
C ARG A 326 5.69 -6.52 -21.75
N TRP A 327 6.53 -6.67 -22.78
CA TRP A 327 7.97 -6.97 -22.66
C TRP A 327 8.25 -8.28 -21.90
N VAL A 328 7.48 -9.32 -22.19
CA VAL A 328 7.73 -10.67 -21.67
C VAL A 328 9.00 -11.19 -22.35
N ASN A 329 10.02 -11.52 -21.55
CA ASN A 329 11.25 -12.17 -22.02
C ASN A 329 11.01 -13.64 -22.35
#